data_AF-A0A133V697-F1
#
_entry.id   AF-A0A133V697-F1
#
_cell.length_a   1.000
_cell.length_b   1.000
_cell.length_c   1.000
_cell.angle_alpha   90.00
_cell.angle_beta   90.00
_cell.angle_gamma   90.00
#
_symmetry.space_group_name_H-M   'P 1'
#
loop_
_entity.id
_entity.type
_entity.pdbx_description
1 polymer ?
#
loop_
_entity_poly.entity_id
_entity_poly.type
_entity_poly.pdbx_seq_one_letter_code
_entity_poly.pdbx_strand_id
1 'polypeptide(L)'
;MGFSGLFLSVILVSKLFLGEWKPRRIGWVKENFSMSFLWVSAVCLPLTLSSLVRVHVAGVSTVIESYHGAPGASAPYSLWLPLFAIVLWALFGATSFSFLQAFPYESLREYPKKYVLPSIALLFILLYNAPLVTGEFNVCDILWLGIIFLLLYHKFRNSLSLILAYVTLFEFPVLWCFGAAWGEAAFFTVLYARVAWSGIAALTLVLFKLKSTL
;
A
#
# COMPACT_ATOMS: atom_id res chain seq x y z
N MET A 1 0.86 -16.84 13.69
CA MET A 1 0.90 -17.68 12.47
C MET A 1 1.54 -16.86 11.38
N GLY A 2 2.72 -17.26 10.90
CA GLY A 2 3.48 -16.47 9.92
C GLY A 2 2.83 -16.46 8.54
N PHE A 3 3.11 -15.40 7.76
CA PHE A 3 2.68 -15.22 6.36
C PHE A 3 2.93 -16.45 5.46
N SER A 4 3.90 -17.31 5.79
CA SER A 4 4.16 -18.58 5.11
C SER A 4 3.00 -19.59 5.20
N GLY A 5 2.28 -19.64 6.32
CA GLY A 5 1.09 -20.49 6.47
C GLY A 5 -0.10 -20.00 5.63
N LEU A 6 -0.23 -18.69 5.47
CA LEU A 6 -1.24 -18.04 4.63
C LEU A 6 -0.92 -18.22 3.13
N PHE A 7 0.37 -18.18 2.78
CA PHE A 7 0.85 -18.45 1.42
C PHE A 7 0.57 -19.90 0.99
N LEU A 8 0.92 -20.88 1.84
CA LEU A 8 0.65 -22.28 1.57
C LEU A 8 -0.84 -22.58 1.51
N SER A 9 -1.65 -21.97 2.39
CA SER A 9 -3.11 -22.18 2.39
C SER A 9 -3.77 -21.59 1.16
N VAL A 10 -3.36 -20.41 0.68
CA VAL A 10 -3.87 -19.84 -0.58
C VAL A 10 -3.52 -20.73 -1.78
N ILE A 11 -2.30 -21.27 -1.85
CA ILE A 11 -1.91 -22.21 -2.92
C ILE A 11 -2.71 -23.53 -2.83
N LEU A 12 -2.84 -24.10 -1.62
CA LEU A 12 -3.62 -25.32 -1.39
C LEU A 12 -5.09 -25.15 -1.75
N VAL A 13 -5.71 -24.07 -1.28
CA VAL A 13 -7.11 -23.72 -1.59
C VAL A 13 -7.25 -23.51 -3.10
N SER A 14 -6.33 -22.78 -3.73
CA SER A 14 -6.39 -22.57 -5.18
C SER A 14 -6.29 -23.88 -5.95
N LYS A 15 -5.42 -24.81 -5.52
CA LYS A 15 -5.29 -26.13 -6.14
C LYS A 15 -6.55 -27.00 -5.91
N LEU A 16 -7.19 -26.89 -4.75
CA LEU A 16 -8.40 -27.64 -4.40
C LEU A 16 -9.63 -27.17 -5.19
N PHE A 17 -9.76 -25.87 -5.45
CA PHE A 17 -10.96 -25.29 -6.07
C PHE A 17 -10.82 -24.94 -7.55
N LEU A 18 -9.61 -24.68 -8.06
CA LEU A 18 -9.38 -24.19 -9.43
C LEU A 18 -8.68 -25.20 -10.36
N GLY A 19 -8.31 -26.40 -9.87
CA GLY A 19 -7.67 -27.43 -10.68
C GLY A 19 -6.19 -27.13 -11.01
N GLU A 20 -5.76 -27.43 -12.24
CA GLU A 20 -4.38 -27.21 -12.66
C GLU A 20 -4.00 -25.70 -12.65
N TRP A 21 -3.05 -25.37 -11.79
CA TRP A 21 -2.54 -24.01 -11.70
C TRP A 21 -1.68 -23.68 -12.92
N LYS A 22 -2.18 -22.83 -13.81
CA LYS A 22 -1.34 -22.22 -14.85
C LYS A 22 -0.57 -21.05 -14.21
N PRO A 23 0.77 -21.08 -14.16
CA PRO A 23 1.54 -19.95 -13.65
C PRO A 23 1.24 -18.72 -14.50
N ARG A 24 0.61 -17.71 -13.89
CA ARG A 24 0.30 -16.42 -14.52
C ARG A 24 1.15 -15.34 -13.87
N ARG A 25 1.57 -14.34 -14.65
CA ARG A 25 2.40 -13.22 -14.13
C ARG A 25 1.62 -12.44 -13.08
N ILE A 26 2.08 -12.50 -11.84
CA ILE A 26 1.52 -11.77 -10.70
C ILE A 26 2.11 -10.35 -10.76
N GLY A 27 1.57 -9.45 -11.59
CA GLY A 27 1.74 -7.98 -11.52
C GLY A 27 3.14 -7.34 -11.47
N TRP A 28 4.22 -8.10 -11.38
CA TRP A 28 5.61 -7.63 -11.25
C TRP A 28 6.20 -7.45 -12.64
N VAL A 29 5.68 -6.44 -13.32
CA VAL A 29 5.96 -6.17 -14.73
C VAL A 29 6.41 -4.72 -14.90
N LYS A 30 7.21 -4.43 -15.93
CA LYS A 30 7.68 -3.06 -16.22
C LYS A 30 6.59 -2.27 -16.94
N GLU A 31 5.73 -2.98 -17.65
CA GLU A 31 4.61 -2.47 -18.41
C GLU A 31 3.67 -1.67 -17.51
N ASN A 32 3.26 -0.50 -18.00
CA ASN A 32 2.41 0.46 -17.30
C ASN A 32 2.95 0.97 -15.94
N PHE A 33 4.18 0.64 -15.54
CA PHE A 33 4.72 1.02 -14.22
C PHE A 33 4.61 2.53 -13.99
N SER A 34 5.16 3.35 -14.90
CA SER A 34 5.19 4.81 -14.73
C SER A 34 3.80 5.43 -14.63
N MET A 35 2.87 5.00 -15.50
CA MET A 35 1.49 5.48 -15.46
C MET A 35 0.76 5.00 -14.20
N SER A 36 0.95 3.73 -13.82
CA SER A 36 0.38 3.19 -12.60
C SER A 36 0.88 3.93 -11.37
N PHE A 37 2.19 4.17 -11.30
CA PHE A 37 2.84 4.89 -10.20
C PHE A 37 2.37 6.34 -10.13
N LEU A 38 2.21 7.01 -11.28
CA LEU A 38 1.64 8.36 -11.36
C LEU A 38 0.21 8.39 -10.80
N TRP A 39 -0.65 7.45 -11.21
CA TRP A 39 -2.04 7.38 -10.73
C TRP A 39 -2.15 7.08 -9.24
N VAL A 40 -1.43 6.07 -8.73
CA VAL A 40 -1.46 5.76 -7.30
C VAL A 40 -0.91 6.92 -6.46
N SER A 41 0.16 7.58 -6.93
CA SER A 41 0.73 8.75 -6.25
C SER A 41 -0.26 9.91 -6.18
N ALA A 42 -0.98 10.19 -7.27
CA ALA A 42 -2.00 11.23 -7.29
C ALA A 42 -3.15 10.94 -6.31
N VAL A 43 -3.61 9.69 -6.24
CA VAL A 43 -4.71 9.29 -5.33
C VAL A 43 -4.27 9.24 -3.86
N CYS A 44 -2.96 9.16 -3.59
CA CYS A 44 -2.42 9.33 -2.24
C CYS A 44 -2.41 10.80 -1.75
N LEU A 45 -2.66 11.79 -2.62
CA LEU A 45 -2.62 13.20 -2.24
C LEU A 45 -3.50 13.54 -1.01
N PRO A 46 -4.78 13.13 -0.93
CA PRO A 46 -5.61 13.43 0.24
C PRO A 46 -5.04 12.88 1.55
N LEU A 47 -4.41 11.70 1.51
CA LEU A 47 -3.79 11.10 2.70
C LEU A 47 -2.52 11.84 3.12
N THR A 48 -1.64 12.15 2.16
CA THR A 48 -0.41 12.88 2.45
C THR A 48 -0.71 14.29 2.98
N LEU A 49 -1.72 14.97 2.43
CA LEU A 49 -2.19 16.26 2.95
C LEU A 49 -2.83 16.12 4.33
N SER A 50 -3.69 15.13 4.54
CA SER A 50 -4.29 14.87 5.86
C SER A 50 -3.22 14.63 6.93
N SER A 51 -2.16 13.90 6.58
CA SER A 51 -1.01 13.66 7.45
C SER A 51 -0.28 14.96 7.79
N LEU A 52 -0.04 15.80 6.79
CA LEU A 52 0.59 17.12 6.98
C LEU A 52 -0.26 18.03 7.89
N VAL A 53 -1.56 18.11 7.63
CA VAL A 53 -2.50 18.87 8.48
C VAL A 53 -2.49 18.33 9.90
N ARG A 54 -2.56 17.01 10.08
CA ARG A 54 -2.55 16.38 11.41
C ARG A 54 -1.31 16.75 12.21
N VAL A 55 -0.14 16.75 11.58
CA VAL A 55 1.13 17.14 12.24
C VAL A 55 1.14 18.61 12.62
N HIS A 56 0.66 19.51 11.76
CA HIS A 56 0.58 20.94 12.07
C HIS A 56 -0.47 21.29 13.14
N VAL A 57 -1.53 20.49 13.27
CA VAL A 57 -2.58 20.71 14.28
C VAL A 57 -2.24 20.07 15.62
N ALA A 58 -1.78 18.82 15.62
CA ALA A 58 -1.56 18.05 16.86
C ALA A 58 -0.13 18.11 17.39
N GLY A 59 0.83 18.59 16.59
CA GLY A 59 2.25 18.55 16.88
C GLY A 59 2.91 17.23 16.47
N VAL A 60 4.18 17.30 16.10
CA VAL A 60 4.95 16.14 15.60
C VAL A 60 5.13 15.06 16.65
N SER A 61 5.36 15.42 17.91
CA SER A 61 5.58 14.47 19.01
C SER A 61 4.34 13.61 19.22
N THR A 62 3.16 14.25 19.34
CA THR A 62 1.86 13.58 19.45
C THR A 62 1.61 12.63 18.28
N VAL A 63 1.93 13.05 17.06
CA VAL A 63 1.73 12.23 15.86
C VAL A 63 2.68 11.04 15.87
N ILE A 64 3.97 11.23 16.15
CA ILE A 64 4.96 10.15 16.25
C ILE A 64 4.57 9.17 17.36
N GLU A 65 4.21 9.63 18.55
CA GLU A 65 3.81 8.77 19.67
C GLU A 65 2.50 8.02 19.41
N SER A 66 1.59 8.60 18.63
CA SER A 66 0.32 7.94 18.26
C SER A 66 0.49 6.73 17.33
N TYR A 67 1.66 6.58 16.71
CA TYR A 67 1.97 5.41 15.91
C TYR A 67 2.69 4.37 16.76
N HIS A 68 2.10 3.18 16.85
CA HIS A 68 2.84 1.99 17.27
C HIS A 68 3.99 1.81 16.29
N GLY A 69 5.22 2.03 16.76
CA GLY A 69 6.43 2.04 15.94
C GLY A 69 6.67 0.73 15.19
N ALA A 70 7.75 0.65 14.43
CA ALA A 70 8.10 -0.58 13.71
C ALA A 70 8.17 -1.78 14.68
N PRO A 71 7.64 -2.96 14.31
CA PRO A 71 7.69 -4.14 15.17
C PRO A 71 9.11 -4.44 15.64
N GLY A 72 9.29 -4.57 16.96
CA GLY A 72 10.60 -4.85 17.57
C GLY A 72 11.53 -3.65 17.73
N ALA A 73 11.10 -2.43 17.41
CA ALA A 73 11.87 -1.22 17.68
C ALA A 73 11.67 -0.75 19.13
N SER A 74 12.76 -0.61 19.88
CA SER A 74 12.78 0.01 21.21
C SER A 74 13.84 1.11 21.25
N ALA A 75 13.64 2.09 22.13
CA ALA A 75 14.62 3.13 22.35
C ALA A 75 15.85 2.56 23.11
N PRO A 76 17.08 3.04 22.82
CA PRO A 76 17.42 4.04 21.81
C PRO A 76 17.33 3.49 20.37
N TYR A 77 16.77 4.29 19.46
CA TYR A 77 16.53 3.86 18.08
C TYR A 77 17.83 3.85 17.24
N SER A 78 18.02 2.78 16.45
CA SER A 78 19.16 2.67 15.54
C SER A 78 19.04 3.63 14.36
N LEU A 79 20.17 4.21 13.93
CA LEU A 79 20.24 5.04 12.71
C LEU A 79 19.80 4.29 11.44
N TRP A 80 19.85 2.95 11.44
CA TRP A 80 19.43 2.11 10.31
C TRP A 80 17.93 1.81 10.28
N LEU A 81 17.19 2.24 11.29
CA LEU A 81 15.76 1.95 11.43
C LEU A 81 14.92 2.39 10.21
N PRO A 82 15.14 3.54 9.56
CA PRO A 82 14.38 3.90 8.35
C PRO A 82 14.62 2.93 7.19
N LEU A 83 15.87 2.49 6.98
CA LEU A 83 16.19 1.53 5.92
C LEU A 83 15.59 0.16 6.22
N PHE A 84 15.67 -0.29 7.47
CA PHE A 84 15.00 -1.51 7.92
C PHE A 84 13.49 -1.43 7.67
N ALA A 85 12.84 -0.31 8.03
CA ALA A 85 11.42 -0.12 7.81
C ALA A 85 11.05 -0.17 6.33
N ILE A 86 11.79 0.51 5.45
CA ILE A 86 11.54 0.47 4.00
C ILE A 86 11.57 -0.97 3.49
N VAL A 87 12.58 -1.75 3.88
CA VAL A 87 12.70 -3.16 3.46
C VAL A 87 11.57 -4.01 4.04
N LEU A 88 11.30 -3.90 5.34
CA LEU A 88 10.27 -4.67 6.02
C LEU A 88 8.89 -4.41 5.40
N TRP A 89 8.53 -3.14 5.21
CA TRP A 89 7.25 -2.76 4.64
C TRP A 89 7.18 -3.03 3.13
N ALA A 90 8.30 -3.02 2.41
CA ALA A 90 8.33 -3.51 1.04
C ALA A 90 8.03 -5.01 0.97
N LEU A 91 8.52 -5.81 1.92
CA LEU A 91 8.20 -7.25 2.00
C LEU A 91 6.74 -7.49 2.38
N PHE A 92 6.18 -6.72 3.33
CA PHE A 92 4.75 -6.80 3.66
C PHE A 92 3.88 -6.36 2.49
N GLY A 93 4.20 -5.25 1.84
CA GLY A 93 3.51 -4.78 0.64
C GLY A 93 3.59 -5.81 -0.49
N ALA A 94 4.79 -6.35 -0.75
CA ALA A 94 4.98 -7.43 -1.73
C ALA A 94 4.08 -8.61 -1.44
N THR A 95 4.00 -9.05 -0.18
CA THR A 95 3.16 -10.17 0.22
C THR A 95 1.68 -9.84 0.06
N SER A 96 1.22 -8.72 0.61
CA SER A 96 -0.18 -8.30 0.59
C SER A 96 -0.69 -8.03 -0.83
N PHE A 97 0.00 -7.21 -1.63
CA PHE A 97 -0.46 -6.88 -2.98
C PHE A 97 -0.28 -8.03 -3.97
N SER A 98 0.73 -8.88 -3.78
CA SER A 98 0.90 -10.04 -4.66
C SER A 98 -0.12 -11.13 -4.35
N PHE A 99 -0.36 -11.46 -3.08
CA PHE A 99 -1.19 -12.60 -2.71
C PHE A 99 -2.65 -12.27 -2.43
N LEU A 100 -2.93 -11.11 -1.84
CA LEU A 100 -4.30 -10.73 -1.50
C LEU A 100 -4.97 -9.93 -2.61
N GLN A 101 -4.23 -9.47 -3.63
CA GLN A 101 -4.81 -8.74 -4.77
C GLN A 101 -4.45 -9.34 -6.12
N ALA A 102 -3.16 -9.32 -6.49
CA ALA A 102 -2.75 -9.68 -7.84
C ALA A 102 -3.03 -11.15 -8.16
N PHE A 103 -2.64 -12.06 -7.27
CA PHE A 103 -2.87 -13.49 -7.41
C PHE A 103 -4.36 -13.84 -7.58
N PRO A 104 -5.29 -13.48 -6.66
CA PRO A 104 -6.69 -13.83 -6.83
C PRO A 104 -7.30 -13.14 -8.06
N TYR A 105 -6.83 -11.94 -8.41
CA TYR A 105 -7.26 -11.26 -9.63
C TYR A 105 -6.86 -12.04 -10.89
N GLU A 106 -5.60 -12.51 -10.98
CA GLU A 106 -5.10 -13.29 -12.12
C GLU A 106 -5.80 -14.64 -12.25
N SER A 107 -5.96 -15.32 -11.12
CA SER A 107 -6.59 -16.64 -11.02
C SER A 107 -8.05 -16.58 -11.45
N LEU A 108 -8.75 -15.49 -11.09
CA LEU A 108 -10.15 -15.26 -11.46
C LEU A 108 -10.29 -14.36 -12.69
N ARG A 109 -9.30 -14.35 -13.59
CA ARG A 109 -9.29 -13.43 -14.74
C ARG A 109 -10.49 -13.63 -15.68
N GLU A 110 -10.91 -14.87 -15.87
CA GLU A 110 -11.97 -15.29 -16.79
C GLU A 110 -13.38 -15.01 -16.25
N TYR A 111 -13.49 -14.70 -14.95
CA TYR A 111 -14.76 -14.40 -14.31
C TYR A 111 -15.13 -12.91 -14.43
N PRO A 112 -16.42 -12.55 -14.39
CA PRO A 112 -16.88 -11.17 -14.47
C PRO A 112 -16.34 -10.29 -13.34
N LYS A 113 -15.73 -9.14 -13.67
CA LYS A 113 -15.07 -8.23 -12.72
C LYS A 113 -16.00 -7.60 -11.68
N LYS A 114 -17.29 -7.50 -11.99
CA LYS A 114 -18.32 -7.05 -11.03
C LYS A 114 -18.46 -7.95 -9.80
N TYR A 115 -18.04 -9.22 -9.88
CA TYR A 115 -18.03 -10.15 -8.74
C TYR A 115 -16.61 -10.31 -8.19
N VAL A 116 -15.61 -10.39 -9.06
CA VAL A 116 -14.22 -10.63 -8.66
C VAL A 116 -13.66 -9.50 -7.80
N LEU A 117 -13.88 -8.23 -8.18
CA LEU A 117 -13.30 -7.09 -7.45
C LEU A 117 -13.85 -6.97 -6.02
N PRO A 118 -15.18 -7.02 -5.77
CA PRO A 118 -15.70 -7.03 -4.42
C PRO A 118 -15.20 -8.21 -3.58
N SER A 119 -15.08 -9.41 -4.16
CA SER A 119 -14.57 -10.58 -3.43
C SER A 119 -13.11 -10.42 -3.01
N ILE A 120 -12.27 -9.85 -3.88
CA ILE A 120 -10.86 -9.58 -3.54
C ILE A 120 -10.75 -8.47 -2.49
N ALA A 121 -11.54 -7.41 -2.60
CA ALA A 121 -11.59 -6.37 -1.58
C ALA A 121 -12.01 -6.95 -0.23
N LEU A 122 -13.06 -7.79 -0.19
CA LEU A 122 -13.49 -8.47 1.04
C LEU A 122 -12.41 -9.39 1.61
N LEU A 123 -11.74 -10.18 0.76
CA LEU A 123 -10.60 -11.01 1.16
C LEU A 123 -9.49 -10.18 1.81
N PHE A 124 -9.12 -9.07 1.17
CA PHE A 124 -8.12 -8.15 1.68
C PHE A 124 -8.54 -7.58 3.04
N ILE A 125 -9.77 -7.09 3.18
CA ILE A 125 -10.28 -6.50 4.43
C ILE A 125 -10.25 -7.53 5.56
N LEU A 126 -10.75 -8.74 5.33
CA LEU A 126 -10.85 -9.78 6.35
C LEU A 126 -9.48 -10.32 6.79
N LEU A 127 -8.51 -10.40 5.88
CA LEU A 127 -7.19 -10.97 6.18
C LEU A 127 -6.15 -9.93 6.57
N TYR A 128 -6.12 -8.77 5.92
CA TYR A 128 -5.11 -7.73 6.17
C TYR A 128 -5.40 -6.97 7.45
N ASN A 129 -6.65 -6.52 7.67
CA ASN A 129 -7.03 -5.84 8.91
C ASN A 129 -7.25 -6.83 10.07
N ALA A 130 -7.45 -8.12 9.73
CA ALA A 130 -7.81 -9.18 10.68
C ALA A 130 -8.88 -8.75 11.72
N PRO A 131 -9.97 -8.06 11.32
CA PRO A 131 -10.90 -7.45 12.27
C PRO A 131 -11.59 -8.46 13.17
N LEU A 132 -11.70 -9.72 12.72
CA LEU A 132 -12.26 -10.83 13.50
C LEU A 132 -11.35 -11.27 14.65
N VAL A 133 -10.07 -10.89 14.62
CA VAL A 133 -9.06 -11.21 15.64
C VAL A 133 -8.74 -9.98 16.48
N THR A 134 -8.58 -8.82 15.84
CA THR A 134 -8.17 -7.56 16.49
C THR A 134 -9.33 -6.73 16.99
N GLY A 135 -10.55 -6.94 16.46
CA GLY A 135 -11.71 -6.08 16.69
C GLY A 135 -11.63 -4.72 15.97
N GLU A 136 -10.53 -4.44 15.26
CA GLU A 136 -10.26 -3.13 14.67
C GLU A 136 -10.53 -3.12 13.16
N PHE A 137 -11.27 -2.11 12.69
CA PHE A 137 -11.47 -1.83 11.28
C PHE A 137 -10.77 -0.51 10.93
N ASN A 138 -9.60 -0.57 10.30
CA ASN A 138 -8.95 0.63 9.81
C ASN A 138 -9.57 1.07 8.47
N VAL A 139 -10.46 2.05 8.53
CA VAL A 139 -11.18 2.59 7.37
C VAL A 139 -10.21 3.07 6.28
N CYS A 140 -9.05 3.63 6.65
CA CYS A 140 -8.05 4.06 5.67
C CYS A 140 -7.48 2.88 4.90
N ASP A 141 -7.11 1.80 5.58
CA ASP A 141 -6.56 0.59 4.94
C ASP A 141 -7.60 -0.09 4.05
N ILE A 142 -8.85 -0.15 4.52
CA ILE A 142 -9.97 -0.70 3.75
C ILE A 142 -10.16 0.06 2.43
N LEU A 143 -10.25 1.38 2.51
CA LEU A 143 -10.56 2.20 1.35
C LEU A 143 -9.36 2.34 0.40
N TRP A 144 -8.16 2.60 0.92
CA TRP A 144 -6.98 2.78 0.06
C TRP A 144 -6.41 1.45 -0.41
N LEU A 145 -6.08 0.56 0.50
CA LEU A 145 -5.43 -0.69 0.15
C LEU A 145 -6.45 -1.70 -0.41
N GLY A 146 -7.60 -1.86 0.26
CA GLY A 146 -8.61 -2.84 -0.15
C GLY A 146 -9.38 -2.49 -1.44
N ILE A 147 -9.64 -1.20 -1.68
CA ILE A 147 -10.48 -0.74 -2.81
C ILE A 147 -9.67 0.01 -3.86
N ILE A 148 -9.07 1.16 -3.52
CA ILE A 148 -8.42 2.03 -4.51
C ILE A 148 -7.25 1.33 -5.19
N PHE A 149 -6.35 0.70 -4.43
CA PHE A 149 -5.19 0.01 -4.96
C PHE A 149 -5.61 -1.19 -5.82
N LEU A 150 -6.66 -1.90 -5.43
CA LEU A 150 -7.23 -2.97 -6.24
C LEU A 150 -7.78 -2.47 -7.58
N LEU A 151 -8.48 -1.32 -7.59
CA LEU A 151 -8.97 -0.71 -8.83
C LEU A 151 -7.82 -0.21 -9.73
N LEU A 152 -6.75 0.31 -9.14
CA LEU A 152 -5.54 0.68 -9.87
C LEU A 152 -4.83 -0.56 -10.43
N TYR A 153 -4.79 -1.65 -9.68
CA TYR A 153 -4.30 -2.94 -10.19
C TYR A 153 -5.17 -3.46 -11.34
N HIS A 154 -6.50 -3.35 -11.23
CA HIS A 154 -7.42 -3.72 -12.30
C HIS A 154 -7.10 -2.97 -13.60
N LYS A 155 -6.84 -1.67 -13.51
CA LYS A 155 -6.56 -0.80 -14.65
C LYS A 155 -5.16 -1.01 -15.25
N PHE A 156 -4.12 -1.07 -14.41
CA PHE A 156 -2.73 -1.03 -14.88
C PHE A 156 -1.99 -2.36 -14.79
N ARG A 157 -2.51 -3.31 -14.01
CA ARG A 157 -1.97 -4.67 -13.85
C ARG A 157 -0.53 -4.67 -13.32
N ASN A 158 -0.19 -3.67 -12.50
CA ASN A 158 1.15 -3.47 -11.98
C ASN A 158 1.11 -3.43 -10.45
N SER A 159 1.69 -4.44 -9.80
CA SER A 159 1.79 -4.50 -8.33
C SER A 159 3.01 -3.76 -7.82
N LEU A 160 4.06 -3.64 -8.63
CA LEU A 160 5.31 -2.99 -8.23
C LEU A 160 5.10 -1.50 -7.93
N SER A 161 4.32 -0.81 -8.75
CA SER A 161 3.93 0.58 -8.51
C SER A 161 3.12 0.74 -7.22
N LEU A 162 2.22 -0.20 -6.91
CA LEU A 162 1.42 -0.19 -5.70
C LEU A 162 2.28 -0.45 -4.46
N ILE A 163 3.19 -1.42 -4.51
CA ILE A 163 4.15 -1.69 -3.43
C ILE A 163 5.02 -0.46 -3.18
N LEU A 164 5.53 0.17 -4.26
CA LEU A 164 6.36 1.36 -4.12
C LEU A 164 5.59 2.52 -3.48
N ALA A 165 4.37 2.81 -3.96
CA ALA A 165 3.54 3.87 -3.40
C ALA A 165 3.10 3.59 -1.96
N TYR A 166 2.81 2.33 -1.65
CA TYR A 166 2.53 1.88 -0.30
C TYR A 166 3.68 2.24 0.65
N VAL A 167 4.90 1.82 0.34
CA VAL A 167 6.06 2.07 1.22
C VAL A 167 6.44 3.56 1.26
N THR A 168 6.43 4.22 0.11
CA THR A 168 7.00 5.58 0.00
C THR A 168 6.02 6.69 0.35
N LEU A 169 4.71 6.50 0.14
CA LEU A 169 3.70 7.54 0.30
C LEU A 169 2.69 7.24 1.41
N PHE A 170 2.26 5.98 1.54
CA PHE A 170 1.17 5.59 2.43
C PHE A 170 1.66 5.20 3.82
N GLU A 171 2.70 4.37 3.91
CA GLU A 171 3.02 3.66 5.14
C GLU A 171 3.54 4.62 6.22
N PHE A 172 2.74 4.80 7.27
CA PHE A 172 3.03 5.69 8.40
C PHE A 172 4.18 5.18 9.27
N PRO A 173 4.26 3.90 9.65
CA PRO A 173 5.43 3.32 10.31
C PRO A 173 6.76 3.62 9.62
N VAL A 174 6.80 3.69 8.29
CA VAL A 174 8.01 4.10 7.56
C VAL A 174 8.36 5.55 7.89
N LEU A 175 7.39 6.46 7.80
CA LEU A 175 7.57 7.88 8.13
C LEU A 175 7.97 8.07 9.60
N TRP A 176 7.34 7.33 10.51
CA TRP A 176 7.66 7.31 11.93
C TRP A 176 9.12 6.94 12.17
N CYS A 177 9.66 5.94 11.47
CA CYS A 177 11.05 5.51 11.63
C CYS A 177 12.05 6.63 11.30
N PHE A 178 11.76 7.48 10.31
CA PHE A 178 12.59 8.66 10.02
C PHE A 178 12.57 9.65 11.19
N GLY A 179 11.40 9.91 11.77
CA GLY A 179 11.28 10.78 12.94
C GLY A 179 11.96 10.22 14.19
N ALA A 180 11.76 8.94 14.47
CA ALA A 180 12.30 8.26 15.65
C ALA A 180 13.82 8.14 15.61
N ALA A 181 14.41 7.83 14.45
CA ALA A 181 15.85 7.61 14.33
C ALA A 181 16.65 8.86 13.96
N TRP A 182 16.11 9.74 13.11
CA TRP A 182 16.82 10.90 12.55
C TRP A 182 16.23 12.25 12.98
N GLY A 183 15.18 12.23 13.81
CA GLY A 183 14.58 13.41 14.40
C GLY A 183 13.52 14.09 13.51
N GLU A 184 12.96 15.17 14.05
CA GLU A 184 11.83 15.92 13.48
C GLU A 184 12.11 16.49 12.09
N ALA A 185 13.32 17.00 11.84
CA ALA A 185 13.69 17.52 10.53
C ALA A 185 13.61 16.47 9.43
N ALA A 186 14.04 15.23 9.71
CA ALA A 186 13.94 14.12 8.76
C ALA A 186 12.48 13.71 8.52
N PHE A 187 11.68 13.65 9.59
CA PHE A 187 10.24 13.40 9.49
C PHE A 187 9.55 14.41 8.56
N PHE A 188 9.74 15.71 8.78
CA PHE A 188 9.14 16.74 7.94
C PHE A 188 9.65 16.68 6.50
N THR A 189 10.95 16.46 6.30
CA THR A 189 11.53 16.33 4.95
C THR A 189 10.82 15.24 4.15
N VAL A 190 10.64 14.06 4.74
CA VAL A 190 9.95 12.94 4.08
C VAL A 190 8.47 13.25 3.88
N LEU A 191 7.79 13.83 4.88
CA LEU A 191 6.38 14.18 4.78
C LEU A 191 6.10 15.22 3.67
N TYR A 192 6.91 16.28 3.60
CA TYR A 192 6.80 17.27 2.52
C TYR A 192 7.13 16.66 1.16
N ALA A 193 8.12 15.77 1.07
CA ALA A 193 8.42 15.06 -0.16
C ALA A 193 7.23 14.20 -0.63
N ARG A 194 6.55 13.50 0.28
CA ARG A 194 5.33 12.72 -0.02
C ARG A 194 4.21 13.60 -0.59
N VAL A 195 3.96 14.75 0.05
CA VAL A 195 2.95 15.72 -0.38
C VAL A 195 3.30 16.32 -1.74
N ALA A 196 4.54 16.78 -1.91
CA ALA A 196 5.01 17.38 -3.15
C ALA A 196 4.90 16.39 -4.31
N TRP A 197 5.38 15.15 -4.13
CA TRP A 197 5.29 14.11 -5.14
C TRP A 197 3.83 13.79 -5.54
N SER A 198 2.95 13.61 -4.55
CA SER A 198 1.54 13.33 -4.79
C SER A 198 0.84 14.50 -5.50
N GLY A 199 1.22 15.75 -5.16
CA GLY A 199 0.71 16.96 -5.78
C GLY A 199 1.16 17.13 -7.23
N ILE A 200 2.45 16.90 -7.51
CA ILE A 200 3.01 16.89 -8.87
C ILE A 200 2.32 15.81 -9.71
N ALA A 201 2.11 14.62 -9.15
CA ALA A 201 1.43 13.53 -9.84
C ALA A 201 -0.02 13.88 -10.20
N ALA A 202 -0.77 14.45 -9.26
CA ALA A 202 -2.15 14.89 -9.49
C ALA A 202 -2.22 16.01 -10.54
N LEU A 203 -1.36 17.03 -10.43
CA LEU A 203 -1.27 18.12 -11.40
C LEU A 203 -0.96 17.60 -12.81
N THR A 204 0.00 16.69 -12.92
CA THR A 204 0.38 16.07 -14.19
C THR A 204 -0.81 15.36 -14.85
N LEU A 205 -1.60 14.61 -14.09
CA LEU A 205 -2.81 13.94 -14.61
C LEU A 205 -3.89 14.93 -15.06
N VAL A 206 -4.09 16.01 -14.31
CA VAL A 206 -5.03 17.07 -14.68
C VAL A 206 -4.61 17.72 -15.99
N LEU A 207 -3.33 18.09 -16.12
CA LEU A 207 -2.79 18.71 -17.33
C LEU A 207 -2.89 17.78 -18.55
N PHE A 208 -2.61 16.48 -18.40
CA PHE A 208 -2.80 15.51 -19.48
C PHE A 208 -4.25 15.41 -19.94
N LYS A 209 -5.21 15.40 -19.01
CA LYS A 209 -6.63 15.34 -19.34
C LYS A 209 -7.10 16.61 -20.06
N LEU A 210 -6.63 17.79 -19.63
CA LEU A 210 -6.94 19.05 -20.29
C LEU A 210 -6.42 19.07 -21.73
N LYS A 211 -5.19 18.60 -21.96
CA LYS A 211 -4.60 18.52 -23.31
C LYS A 211 -5.32 17.55 -24.23
N SER A 212 -5.91 16.46 -23.73
CA SER A 212 -6.69 15.52 -24.55
C SER A 212 -8.09 16.03 -24.93
N THR A 213 -8.53 17.17 -24.37
CA THR A 213 -9.87 17.74 -24.59
C THR A 213 -9.84 18.98 -25.49
N LEU A 214 -8.64 19.49 -25.82
CA LEU A 214 -8.38 20.57 -26.77
C LEU A 214 -7.90 20.00 -28.11
#